data_AF-A8X730-F1
#
_entry.id   AF-A8X730-F1
#
_cell.length_a   1.000
_cell.length_b   1.000
_cell.length_c   1.000
_cell.angle_alpha   90.00
_cell.angle_beta   90.00
_cell.angle_gamma   90.00
#
_symmetry.space_group_name_H-M   'P 1'
#
loop_
_entity.id
_entity.type
_entity.pdbx_description
1 polymer ?
#
loop_
_entity_poly.entity_id
_entity_poly.type
_entity_poly.pdbx_seq_one_letter_code
_entity_poly.pdbx_strand_id
1 'polypeptide(L)'
;MISKKQLFRCQQPCEGSQCVVWKWNSRSELAIKQGCLQGVDKQWTAKVGCRTNHLGASLCICDDGPLCNRVERAEQTTRPLPQIRLPAVECQSKVISTGFVGPRREKICTSNYCHVTKTETFAEEKNENTDILSVSNCGDLPEFDFDVRLKNSIGFPGLYSNGCYRIQVEKRSAMVDCVCSKNKCNEVIPEIETGHIDSHEFCDGDFCLIQDAHGRVSKGCISLNERNSWSHLKSGHRRILGVEQWLCQAHLCNFDTERAMKSVRSMRAGKTNSGNVWNLMVTFIIMLLASSF
;
A
#
# COMPACT_ATOMS: atom_id res chain seq x y z
N MET A 1 8.07 -16.12 36.85
CA MET A 1 6.87 -16.01 36.00
C MET A 1 7.04 -14.84 35.05
N ILE A 2 6.73 -15.07 33.78
CA ILE A 2 7.02 -14.23 32.62
C ILE A 2 6.05 -13.04 32.56
N SER A 3 6.56 -11.84 32.29
CA SER A 3 5.85 -10.87 31.44
C SER A 3 6.86 -10.09 30.58
N LYS A 4 6.99 -10.55 29.32
CA LYS A 4 7.65 -9.85 28.23
C LYS A 4 6.61 -8.99 27.50
N LYS A 5 6.89 -7.69 27.39
CA LYS A 5 6.43 -6.67 26.39
C LYS A 5 6.38 -5.34 27.17
N GLN A 6 6.99 -4.25 26.74
CA GLN A 6 6.81 -3.61 25.44
C GLN A 6 7.92 -2.54 25.30
N LEU A 7 8.78 -2.65 24.29
CA LEU A 7 9.90 -1.74 24.06
C LEU A 7 9.45 -0.62 23.10
N PHE A 8 9.54 0.64 23.54
CA PHE A 8 9.23 1.85 22.76
C PHE A 8 10.54 2.42 22.16
N ARG A 9 10.68 3.18 21.06
CA ARG A 9 10.00 3.56 19.78
C ARG A 9 11.04 4.39 18.98
N CYS A 10 10.82 4.68 17.68
CA CYS A 10 11.73 5.47 16.81
C CYS A 10 11.80 6.98 17.21
N GLN A 11 12.73 7.79 16.65
CA GLN A 11 13.04 9.16 17.14
C GLN A 11 11.82 10.07 16.92
N GLN A 12 11.21 10.52 18.03
CA GLN A 12 9.78 10.85 18.20
C GLN A 12 8.86 9.63 18.02
N PRO A 13 7.98 9.32 19.01
CA PRO A 13 7.41 7.98 19.20
C PRO A 13 6.32 7.66 18.17
N CYS A 14 6.70 7.42 16.91
CA CYS A 14 5.83 6.66 16.03
C CYS A 14 5.77 5.22 16.57
N GLU A 15 4.57 4.68 16.69
CA GLU A 15 4.39 3.27 17.04
C GLU A 15 4.18 2.49 15.76
N GLY A 16 5.06 1.53 15.50
CA GLY A 16 4.91 0.58 14.41
C GLY A 16 5.82 -0.62 14.57
N SER A 17 5.62 -1.61 13.72
CA SER A 17 6.32 -2.89 13.77
C SER A 17 7.71 -2.86 13.14
N GLN A 18 8.04 -1.80 12.41
CA GLN A 18 9.34 -1.56 11.76
C GLN A 18 9.62 -0.06 11.77
N CYS A 19 10.89 0.33 11.98
CA CYS A 19 11.32 1.71 11.78
C CYS A 19 11.80 1.91 10.34
N VAL A 20 11.66 3.13 9.85
CA VAL A 20 12.08 3.50 8.49
C VAL A 20 12.82 4.82 8.50
N VAL A 21 13.86 4.92 7.69
CA VAL A 21 14.56 6.17 7.35
C VAL A 21 14.72 6.23 5.85
N TRP A 22 14.44 7.39 5.26
CA TRP A 22 14.72 7.62 3.86
C TRP A 22 15.40 8.96 3.64
N LYS A 23 16.22 8.99 2.60
CA LYS A 23 17.12 10.09 2.28
C LYS A 23 17.06 10.39 0.80
N TRP A 24 17.13 11.66 0.44
CA TRP A 24 17.26 12.09 -0.95
C TRP A 24 17.97 13.43 -1.01
N ASN A 25 18.60 13.72 -2.14
CA ASN A 25 19.23 15.02 -2.37
C ASN A 25 18.19 15.95 -3.00
N SER A 26 17.84 17.02 -2.28
CA SER A 26 16.93 18.06 -2.76
C SER A 26 17.72 19.34 -2.99
N ARG A 27 17.87 19.76 -4.26
CA ARG A 27 18.42 21.08 -4.63
C ARG A 27 19.64 21.53 -3.79
N SER A 28 20.62 20.62 -3.66
CA SER A 28 21.90 20.79 -2.93
C SER A 28 21.91 20.50 -1.42
N GLU A 29 20.78 20.08 -0.83
CA GLU A 29 20.71 19.66 0.58
C GLU A 29 20.29 18.19 0.71
N LEU A 30 20.90 17.49 1.66
CA LEU A 30 20.48 16.14 2.04
C LEU A 30 19.21 16.24 2.89
N ALA A 31 18.09 15.81 2.32
CA ALA A 31 16.84 15.70 3.05
C ALA A 31 16.71 14.31 3.65
N ILE A 32 16.32 14.27 4.93
CA ILE A 32 16.19 13.05 5.71
C ILE A 32 14.81 13.04 6.35
N LYS A 33 14.14 11.90 6.28
CA LYS A 33 12.92 11.67 7.05
C LYS A 33 12.93 10.30 7.70
N GLN A 34 12.31 10.23 8.86
CA GLN A 34 12.23 9.04 9.71
C GLN A 34 10.76 8.78 10.06
N GLY A 35 10.41 7.52 10.28
CA GLY A 35 9.07 7.14 10.71
C GLY A 35 8.95 5.66 11.03
N CYS A 36 7.71 5.17 11.01
CA CYS A 36 7.37 3.79 11.32
C CYS A 36 6.41 3.21 10.28
N LEU A 37 6.46 1.88 10.14
CA LEU A 37 5.54 1.09 9.34
C LEU A 37 4.83 0.05 10.20
N GLN A 38 3.51 -0.05 10.03
CA GLN A 38 2.65 -1.01 10.70
C GLN A 38 1.62 -1.56 9.71
N GLY A 39 1.42 -2.88 9.73
CA GLY A 39 0.39 -3.53 8.90
C GLY A 39 0.74 -3.63 7.41
N VAL A 40 2.02 -3.48 7.06
CA VAL A 40 2.58 -3.71 5.71
C VAL A 40 3.27 -5.08 5.69
N ASP A 41 3.27 -5.77 4.55
CA ASP A 41 3.96 -7.05 4.38
C ASP A 41 5.47 -6.92 4.62
N LYS A 42 5.97 -7.61 5.66
CA LYS A 42 7.39 -7.53 6.07
C LYS A 42 8.32 -8.39 5.22
N GLN A 43 7.80 -9.38 4.52
CA GLN A 43 8.61 -10.37 3.82
C GLN A 43 9.05 -9.85 2.46
N TRP A 44 8.13 -9.20 1.74
CA TRP A 44 8.35 -8.79 0.36
C TRP A 44 8.48 -7.28 0.22
N THR A 45 7.57 -6.50 0.80
CA THR A 45 7.52 -5.05 0.55
C THR A 45 8.33 -4.26 1.58
N ALA A 46 7.95 -4.36 2.84
CA ALA A 46 8.66 -3.72 3.95
C ALA A 46 9.83 -4.59 4.44
N LYS A 47 10.53 -5.26 3.51
CA LYS A 47 11.68 -6.11 3.85
C LYS A 47 12.77 -5.28 4.52
N VAL A 48 13.36 -5.84 5.58
CA VAL A 48 14.50 -5.25 6.28
C VAL A 48 15.68 -5.14 5.32
N GLY A 49 16.25 -3.95 5.24
CA GLY A 49 17.31 -3.61 4.28
C GLY A 49 17.21 -2.18 3.78
N CYS A 50 18.30 -1.73 3.16
CA CYS A 50 18.42 -0.46 2.47
C CYS A 50 18.29 -0.68 0.96
N ARG A 51 17.46 0.13 0.32
CA ARG A 51 17.28 0.14 -1.14
C ARG A 51 17.55 1.54 -1.67
N THR A 52 18.22 1.63 -2.81
CA THR A 52 18.51 2.89 -3.48
C THR A 52 17.85 2.87 -4.85
N ASN A 53 17.07 3.90 -5.16
CA ASN A 53 16.40 4.01 -6.44
C ASN A 53 17.31 4.64 -7.51
N HIS A 54 16.83 4.68 -8.74
CA HIS A 54 17.57 5.11 -9.93
C HIS A 54 18.00 6.58 -9.86
N LEU A 55 17.35 7.36 -8.98
CA LEU A 55 17.60 8.78 -8.76
C LEU A 55 18.49 9.03 -7.52
N GLY A 56 18.98 7.96 -6.89
CA GLY A 56 19.89 8.04 -5.73
C GLY A 56 19.19 8.26 -4.39
N ALA A 57 17.85 8.29 -4.34
CA ALA A 57 17.13 8.29 -3.08
C ALA A 57 17.24 6.91 -2.41
N SER A 58 17.36 6.90 -1.09
CA SER A 58 17.58 5.66 -0.32
C SER A 58 16.50 5.48 0.72
N LEU A 59 16.00 4.25 0.86
CA LEU A 59 15.00 3.82 1.85
C LEU A 59 15.53 2.63 2.64
N CYS A 60 15.72 2.81 3.95
CA CYS A 60 16.19 1.78 4.87
C CYS A 60 15.10 1.41 5.88
N ILE A 61 14.83 0.11 5.99
CA ILE A 61 13.88 -0.46 6.96
C ILE A 61 14.63 -1.38 7.92
N CYS A 62 14.28 -1.29 9.20
CA CYS A 62 14.84 -2.12 10.27
C CYS A 62 13.78 -2.46 11.32
N ASP A 63 13.98 -3.56 12.05
CA ASP A 63 13.10 -4.01 13.12
C ASP A 63 13.85 -4.70 14.27
N ASP A 64 15.17 -4.53 14.33
CA ASP A 64 16.06 -5.19 15.27
C ASP A 64 16.24 -4.42 16.59
N GLY A 65 15.54 -3.30 16.77
CA GLY A 65 15.57 -2.55 18.01
C GLY A 65 14.86 -1.20 17.93
N PRO A 66 14.72 -0.54 19.09
CA PRO A 66 14.17 0.80 19.16
C PRO A 66 15.15 1.77 18.50
N LEU A 67 14.62 2.81 17.82
CA LEU A 67 15.45 3.83 17.16
C LEU A 67 16.44 3.24 16.15
N CYS A 68 16.17 2.06 15.58
CA CYS A 68 17.10 1.41 14.66
C CYS A 68 17.29 2.19 13.35
N ASN A 69 16.38 3.11 13.02
CA ASN A 69 16.38 3.95 11.82
C ASN A 69 17.24 5.22 11.96
N ARG A 70 18.32 5.16 12.72
CA ARG A 70 19.32 6.22 12.80
C ARG A 70 19.98 6.45 11.44
N VAL A 71 20.22 7.71 11.13
CA VAL A 71 20.76 8.17 9.83
C VAL A 71 22.14 7.58 9.57
N GLU A 72 22.97 7.53 10.61
CA GLU A 72 24.36 7.05 10.57
C GLU A 72 24.41 5.55 10.27
N ARG A 73 23.40 4.80 10.72
CA ARG A 73 23.29 3.36 10.48
C ARG A 73 23.11 3.02 9.00
N ALA A 74 22.45 3.91 8.25
CA ALA A 74 22.26 3.74 6.82
C ALA A 74 23.56 3.88 6.03
N GLU A 75 24.59 4.54 6.56
CA GLU A 75 25.76 4.99 5.76
C GLU A 75 27.04 4.20 5.98
N GLN A 76 27.30 3.65 7.17
CA GLN A 76 28.37 2.69 7.43
C GLN A 76 28.44 2.45 8.94
N THR A 77 28.02 1.27 9.38
CA THR A 77 28.17 0.85 10.78
C THR A 77 28.73 -0.55 10.83
N THR A 78 29.19 -0.97 12.00
CA THR A 78 29.64 -2.34 12.31
C THR A 78 28.59 -3.42 12.02
N ARG A 79 27.32 -3.05 11.83
CA ARG A 79 26.23 -3.94 11.39
C ARG A 79 25.36 -3.24 10.34
N PRO A 80 25.83 -3.19 9.07
CA PRO A 80 25.07 -2.55 8.00
C PRO A 80 23.80 -3.35 7.72
N LEU A 81 22.73 -2.64 7.33
CA LEU A 81 21.52 -3.29 6.85
C LEU A 81 21.80 -3.95 5.48
N PRO A 82 21.14 -5.08 5.16
CA PRO A 82 21.27 -5.72 3.86
C PRO A 82 20.95 -4.74 2.73
N GLN A 83 21.74 -4.74 1.66
CA GLN A 83 21.47 -3.94 0.48
C GLN A 83 20.50 -4.67 -0.45
N ILE A 84 19.40 -4.02 -0.80
CA ILE A 84 18.37 -4.52 -1.70
C ILE A 84 18.52 -3.77 -3.02
N ARG A 85 18.84 -4.51 -4.08
CA ARG A 85 18.95 -3.94 -5.42
C ARG A 85 17.56 -3.86 -6.05
N LEU A 86 17.19 -2.65 -6.47
CA LEU A 86 15.98 -2.43 -7.25
C LEU A 86 16.31 -2.62 -8.73
N PRO A 87 15.45 -3.31 -9.51
CA PRO A 87 15.69 -3.49 -10.94
C PRO A 87 15.58 -2.15 -11.66
N ALA A 88 16.44 -1.88 -12.64
CA ALA A 88 16.20 -0.79 -13.58
C ALA A 88 15.32 -1.31 -14.72
N VAL A 89 14.26 -0.58 -15.04
CA VAL A 89 13.28 -0.93 -16.05
C VAL A 89 13.04 0.25 -16.99
N GLU A 90 12.73 -0.08 -18.24
CA GLU A 90 12.32 0.90 -19.24
C GLU A 90 10.83 1.21 -19.09
N CYS A 91 10.44 2.48 -19.07
CA CYS A 91 9.06 2.94 -18.93
C CYS A 91 8.66 3.85 -20.09
N GLN A 92 7.35 4.03 -20.29
CA GLN A 92 6.79 5.00 -21.22
C GLN A 92 6.25 6.22 -20.47
N SER A 93 6.68 7.42 -20.86
CA SER A 93 6.11 8.69 -20.41
C SER A 93 5.12 9.19 -21.45
N LYS A 94 3.84 9.29 -21.10
CA LYS A 94 2.79 9.85 -21.96
C LYS A 94 1.63 10.40 -21.14
N VAL A 95 0.90 11.36 -21.71
CA VAL A 95 -0.33 11.92 -21.14
C VAL A 95 -1.43 11.81 -22.18
N ILE A 96 -2.59 11.30 -21.77
CA ILE A 96 -3.78 11.12 -22.60
C ILE A 96 -4.95 11.74 -21.83
N SER A 97 -5.66 12.70 -22.43
CA SER A 97 -6.82 13.33 -21.81
C SER A 97 -7.99 13.37 -22.79
N THR A 98 -9.22 13.29 -22.28
CA THR A 98 -10.41 13.75 -23.02
C THR A 98 -10.17 15.21 -23.43
N GLY A 99 -10.34 15.52 -24.72
CA GLY A 99 -10.16 16.88 -25.26
C GLY A 99 -8.73 17.32 -25.66
N PHE A 100 -7.68 16.55 -25.38
CA PHE A 100 -6.32 16.92 -25.78
C PHE A 100 -5.97 16.40 -27.18
N VAL A 101 -6.09 17.27 -28.20
CA VAL A 101 -5.64 17.02 -29.59
C VAL A 101 -4.26 17.67 -29.79
N GLY A 102 -3.24 17.14 -29.11
CA GLY A 102 -1.84 17.54 -29.28
C GLY A 102 -0.98 16.37 -29.75
N PRO A 103 0.21 16.62 -30.32
CA PRO A 103 1.13 15.53 -30.68
C PRO A 103 1.44 14.71 -29.43
N ARG A 104 1.12 13.41 -29.47
CA ARG A 104 1.46 12.45 -28.42
C ARG A 104 2.98 12.36 -28.31
N ARG A 105 3.58 13.17 -27.43
CA ARG A 105 5.00 13.10 -27.12
C ARG A 105 5.22 11.95 -26.15
N GLU A 106 5.35 10.77 -26.70
CA GLU A 106 5.79 9.59 -25.97
C GLU A 106 7.30 9.66 -25.80
N LYS A 107 7.78 9.46 -24.57
CA LYS A 107 9.22 9.40 -24.28
C LYS A 107 9.53 8.12 -23.53
N ILE A 108 10.61 7.47 -23.95
CA ILE A 108 11.18 6.33 -23.23
C ILE A 108 12.09 6.88 -22.13
N CYS A 109 12.12 6.19 -21.00
CA CYS A 109 12.87 6.58 -19.80
C CYS A 109 13.19 5.37 -18.94
N THR A 110 14.15 5.53 -18.03
CA THR A 110 14.58 4.47 -17.12
C THR A 110 14.18 4.81 -15.68
N SER A 111 13.66 3.82 -14.95
CA SER A 111 13.29 3.94 -13.54
C SER A 111 13.37 2.60 -12.82
N ASN A 112 13.05 2.52 -11.53
CA ASN A 112 12.85 1.24 -10.86
C ASN A 112 11.42 0.73 -10.98
N TYR A 113 10.47 1.65 -11.07
CA TYR A 113 9.07 1.34 -11.25
C TYR A 113 8.47 2.24 -12.32
N CYS A 114 7.65 1.64 -13.16
CA CYS A 114 6.81 2.38 -14.07
C CYS A 114 5.45 2.61 -13.41
N HIS A 115 4.89 3.79 -13.70
CA HIS A 115 3.66 4.25 -13.06
C HIS A 115 2.63 4.56 -14.14
N VAL A 116 1.37 4.26 -13.85
CA VAL A 116 0.22 4.80 -14.59
C VAL A 116 -0.85 5.24 -13.62
N THR A 117 -1.35 6.45 -13.82
CA THR A 117 -2.50 6.97 -13.10
C THR A 117 -3.59 7.34 -14.10
N LYS A 118 -4.80 6.82 -13.91
CA LYS A 118 -6.00 7.24 -14.65
C LYS A 118 -6.98 7.87 -13.66
N THR A 119 -7.30 9.14 -13.86
CA THR A 119 -8.29 9.88 -13.11
C THR A 119 -9.56 9.98 -13.94
N GLU A 120 -10.68 9.58 -13.36
CA GLU A 120 -12.02 9.71 -13.91
C GLU A 120 -12.75 10.76 -13.09
N THR A 121 -13.19 11.84 -13.73
CA THR A 121 -14.01 12.88 -13.12
C THR A 121 -15.44 12.74 -13.64
N PHE A 122 -16.35 12.37 -12.74
CA PHE A 122 -17.75 12.16 -13.08
C PHE A 122 -18.48 13.48 -13.24
N ALA A 123 -19.21 13.62 -14.34
CA ALA A 123 -20.00 14.80 -14.62
C ALA A 123 -21.15 14.98 -13.61
N GLU A 124 -21.56 16.24 -13.40
CA GLU A 124 -22.69 16.56 -12.51
C GLU A 124 -24.03 16.27 -13.19
N GLU A 125 -24.09 16.45 -14.51
CA GLU A 125 -25.29 16.26 -15.30
C GLU A 125 -25.26 14.93 -16.06
N LYS A 126 -26.42 14.28 -16.16
CA LYS A 126 -26.57 12.97 -16.84
C LYS A 126 -26.18 12.98 -18.34
N ASN A 127 -26.01 14.15 -18.95
CA ASN A 127 -25.73 14.33 -20.38
C ASN A 127 -24.28 14.76 -20.68
N GLU A 128 -23.44 14.91 -19.66
CA GLU A 128 -22.04 15.27 -19.84
C GLU A 128 -21.13 14.04 -19.79
N ASN A 129 -20.08 14.06 -20.62
CA ASN A 129 -19.13 12.96 -20.69
C ASN A 129 -18.21 12.98 -19.45
N THR A 130 -17.88 11.79 -18.94
CA THR A 130 -16.85 11.64 -17.91
C THR A 130 -15.50 12.08 -18.46
N ASP A 131 -14.84 13.01 -17.78
CA ASP A 131 -13.50 13.43 -18.14
C ASP A 131 -12.49 12.40 -17.65
N ILE A 132 -11.58 12.00 -18.54
CA ILE A 132 -10.58 10.99 -18.26
C ILE A 132 -9.21 11.56 -18.55
N LEU A 133 -8.36 11.58 -17.52
CA LEU A 133 -6.95 11.91 -17.63
C LEU A 133 -6.12 10.67 -17.29
N SER A 134 -5.30 10.21 -18.21
CA SER A 134 -4.35 9.12 -18.03
C SER A 134 -2.92 9.64 -18.18
N VAL A 135 -2.08 9.33 -17.19
CA VAL A 135 -0.68 9.73 -17.13
C VAL A 135 0.16 8.47 -16.90
N SER A 136 1.00 8.12 -17.87
CA SER A 136 2.08 7.14 -17.67
C SER A 136 3.39 7.87 -17.47
N ASN A 137 4.20 7.45 -16.50
CA ASN A 137 5.45 8.09 -16.11
C ASN A 137 6.50 7.10 -15.56
N CYS A 138 7.72 7.62 -15.47
CA CYS A 138 8.96 6.91 -15.17
C CYS A 138 9.32 6.97 -13.69
N GLY A 139 8.32 7.04 -12.82
CA GLY A 139 8.51 7.43 -11.43
C GLY A 139 7.54 8.53 -11.05
N ASP A 140 7.12 8.49 -9.79
CA ASP A 140 6.43 9.59 -9.14
C ASP A 140 7.46 10.63 -8.66
N LEU A 141 7.13 11.39 -7.62
CA LEU A 141 8.09 12.13 -6.79
C LEU A 141 9.34 11.27 -6.52
N PRO A 142 10.51 11.65 -7.06
CA PRO A 142 11.77 10.90 -7.01
C PRO A 142 12.14 10.35 -5.63
N GLU A 143 11.79 11.07 -4.58
CA GLU A 143 12.11 10.75 -3.20
C GLU A 143 11.29 9.59 -2.60
N PHE A 144 10.24 9.11 -3.29
CA PHE A 144 9.32 8.07 -2.80
C PHE A 144 9.19 6.85 -3.72
N ASP A 145 9.94 6.79 -4.82
CA ASP A 145 9.84 5.70 -5.81
C ASP A 145 10.54 4.41 -5.33
N PHE A 146 9.79 3.59 -4.59
CA PHE A 146 10.24 2.33 -3.99
C PHE A 146 9.15 1.24 -4.11
N ASP A 147 9.52 -0.02 -3.85
CA ASP A 147 8.63 -1.18 -3.75
C ASP A 147 7.45 -1.00 -2.77
N VAL A 148 7.68 -0.24 -1.68
CA VAL A 148 6.63 0.31 -0.82
C VAL A 148 6.44 1.78 -1.16
N ARG A 149 5.28 2.15 -1.71
CA ARG A 149 4.99 3.59 -1.88
C ARG A 149 4.76 4.24 -0.53
N LEU A 150 5.70 5.08 -0.12
CA LEU A 150 5.64 5.81 1.14
C LEU A 150 4.74 7.05 1.08
N LYS A 151 4.62 7.63 -0.11
CA LYS A 151 3.71 8.71 -0.47
C LYS A 151 3.61 8.73 -1.99
N ASN A 152 2.49 9.19 -2.52
CA ASN A 152 2.37 9.44 -3.95
C ASN A 152 1.55 10.69 -4.28
N SER A 153 1.54 11.04 -5.56
CA SER A 153 0.68 12.07 -6.15
C SER A 153 -0.81 11.93 -5.78
N ILE A 154 -1.23 10.70 -5.48
CA ILE A 154 -2.63 10.35 -5.20
C ILE A 154 -2.95 10.30 -3.70
N GLY A 155 -1.96 10.56 -2.84
CA GLY A 155 -2.15 10.66 -1.39
C GLY A 155 -2.49 9.34 -0.67
N PHE A 156 -2.23 8.19 -1.27
CA PHE A 156 -2.51 6.87 -0.70
C PHE A 156 -1.22 6.05 -0.52
N PRO A 157 -0.63 6.02 0.69
CA PRO A 157 0.58 5.26 0.96
C PRO A 157 0.29 3.76 1.15
N GLY A 158 1.32 2.94 1.00
CA GLY A 158 1.26 1.50 1.27
C GLY A 158 0.62 0.66 0.17
N LEU A 159 0.73 1.12 -1.08
CA LEU A 159 0.42 0.32 -2.26
C LEU A 159 1.62 -0.55 -2.64
N TYR A 160 1.35 -1.77 -3.10
CA TYR A 160 2.35 -2.75 -3.49
C TYR A 160 2.67 -2.64 -4.98
N SER A 161 3.96 -2.78 -5.30
CA SER A 161 4.43 -2.92 -6.67
C SER A 161 3.81 -4.14 -7.39
N ASN A 162 3.73 -4.04 -8.71
CA ASN A 162 3.06 -4.98 -9.62
C ASN A 162 1.56 -5.16 -9.31
N GLY A 163 0.93 -4.11 -8.79
CA GLY A 163 -0.50 -4.03 -8.51
C GLY A 163 -1.11 -2.75 -9.07
N CYS A 164 -2.42 -2.80 -9.27
CA CYS A 164 -3.25 -1.67 -9.68
C CYS A 164 -4.42 -1.50 -8.71
N TYR A 165 -4.71 -0.26 -8.36
CA TYR A 165 -5.65 0.09 -7.30
C TYR A 165 -6.60 1.15 -7.80
N ARG A 166 -7.89 0.85 -7.83
CA ARG A 166 -8.92 1.85 -8.05
C ARG A 166 -9.36 2.41 -6.70
N ILE A 167 -9.11 3.68 -6.47
CA ILE A 167 -9.36 4.37 -5.22
C ILE A 167 -10.42 5.44 -5.48
N GLN A 168 -11.51 5.38 -4.73
CA GLN A 168 -12.58 6.37 -4.79
C GLN A 168 -12.86 6.88 -3.38
N VAL A 169 -12.41 8.10 -3.12
CA VAL A 169 -12.54 8.80 -1.83
C VAL A 169 -13.42 10.04 -1.97
N GLU A 170 -13.46 10.63 -3.16
CA GLU A 170 -14.32 11.74 -3.49
C GLU A 170 -15.57 11.25 -4.23
N LYS A 171 -16.67 11.99 -4.11
CA LYS A 171 -17.94 11.63 -4.78
C LYS A 171 -17.84 11.67 -6.31
N ARG A 172 -17.03 12.60 -6.84
CA ARG A 172 -16.98 12.95 -8.27
C ARG A 172 -15.67 12.57 -8.94
N SER A 173 -14.76 11.93 -8.23
CA SER A 173 -13.52 11.49 -8.81
C SER A 173 -13.18 10.10 -8.34
N ALA A 174 -12.61 9.32 -9.25
CA ALA A 174 -12.00 8.07 -8.93
C ALA A 174 -10.68 7.94 -9.68
N MET A 175 -9.77 7.19 -9.08
CA MET A 175 -8.42 7.11 -9.59
C MET A 175 -7.94 5.68 -9.62
N VAL A 176 -7.46 5.23 -10.77
CA VAL A 176 -6.69 4.00 -10.91
C VAL A 176 -5.22 4.36 -10.84
N ASP A 177 -4.50 3.79 -9.89
CA ASP A 177 -3.05 3.94 -9.75
C ASP A 177 -2.38 2.56 -9.86
N CYS A 178 -1.45 2.45 -10.79
CA CYS A 178 -0.72 1.23 -11.11
C CYS A 178 0.77 1.46 -10.95
N VAL A 179 1.44 0.52 -10.28
CA VAL A 179 2.91 0.52 -10.16
C VAL A 179 3.42 -0.85 -10.56
N CYS A 180 4.46 -0.89 -11.39
CA CYS A 180 5.00 -2.15 -11.90
C CYS A 180 6.51 -2.07 -12.15
N SER A 181 7.20 -3.21 -12.08
CA SER A 181 8.66 -3.31 -12.13
C SER A 181 9.13 -4.20 -13.29
N LYS A 182 8.49 -4.09 -14.45
CA LYS A 182 8.88 -4.78 -15.70
C LYS A 182 9.02 -3.76 -16.82
N ASN A 183 9.85 -4.04 -17.81
CA ASN A 183 9.99 -3.16 -18.97
C ASN A 183 8.62 -2.92 -19.63
N LYS A 184 8.33 -1.65 -19.90
CA LYS A 184 7.15 -1.17 -20.63
C LYS A 184 5.81 -1.60 -20.01
N CYS A 185 5.79 -1.92 -18.71
CA CYS A 185 4.59 -2.40 -18.06
C CYS A 185 3.50 -1.33 -17.86
N ASN A 186 3.82 -0.06 -18.15
CA ASN A 186 2.93 1.08 -18.02
C ASN A 186 2.37 1.57 -19.37
N GLU A 187 2.51 0.76 -20.43
CA GLU A 187 1.93 1.03 -21.75
C GLU A 187 0.41 0.89 -21.77
N VAL A 188 -0.11 -0.09 -21.02
CA VAL A 188 -1.53 -0.45 -20.94
C VAL A 188 -1.93 -0.53 -19.48
N ILE A 189 -3.06 0.10 -19.13
CA ILE A 189 -3.65 0.00 -17.79
C ILE A 189 -4.44 -1.31 -17.72
N PRO A 190 -4.11 -2.22 -16.80
CA PRO A 190 -4.92 -3.40 -16.56
C PRO A 190 -6.35 -3.01 -16.16
N GLU A 191 -7.34 -3.74 -16.68
CA GLU A 191 -8.71 -3.58 -16.21
C GLU A 191 -8.81 -3.98 -14.73
N ILE A 192 -9.56 -3.16 -13.98
CA ILE A 192 -9.95 -3.44 -12.60
C ILE A 192 -11.46 -3.63 -12.65
N GLU A 193 -11.93 -4.84 -12.35
CA GLU A 193 -13.35 -5.12 -12.21
C GLU A 193 -13.91 -4.21 -11.10
N THR A 194 -14.93 -3.43 -11.45
CA THR A 194 -15.59 -2.53 -10.51
C THR A 194 -16.93 -3.11 -10.09
N GLY A 195 -17.27 -2.96 -8.81
CA GLY A 195 -18.65 -3.07 -8.37
C GLY A 195 -19.47 -1.88 -8.89
N HIS A 196 -20.77 -2.08 -9.01
CA HIS A 196 -21.71 -1.08 -9.53
C HIS A 196 -21.73 0.17 -8.62
N ILE A 197 -21.73 1.38 -9.18
CA ILE A 197 -21.94 2.59 -8.38
C ILE A 197 -23.44 2.75 -8.16
N ASP A 198 -23.94 2.32 -7.00
CA ASP A 198 -25.33 2.56 -6.63
C ASP A 198 -25.46 3.93 -5.95
N SER A 199 -25.96 4.91 -6.71
CA SER A 199 -26.17 6.31 -6.31
C SER A 199 -24.89 7.09 -5.95
N HIS A 200 -24.83 8.37 -6.33
CA HIS A 200 -23.66 9.27 -6.21
C HIS A 200 -23.12 9.55 -4.78
N GLU A 201 -23.50 8.74 -3.79
CA GLU A 201 -23.08 8.84 -2.39
C GLU A 201 -22.22 7.66 -1.91
N PHE A 202 -22.32 6.51 -2.55
CA PHE A 202 -21.59 5.30 -2.18
C PHE A 202 -20.66 4.85 -3.29
N CYS A 203 -19.67 4.04 -2.94
CA CYS A 203 -18.81 3.41 -3.90
C CYS A 203 -18.56 1.95 -3.49
N ASP A 204 -18.48 1.09 -4.51
CA ASP A 204 -18.24 -0.33 -4.34
C ASP A 204 -16.80 -0.68 -4.68
N GLY A 205 -16.20 -1.53 -3.85
CA GLY A 205 -14.87 -2.08 -4.06
C GLY A 205 -14.56 -3.21 -3.10
N ASP A 206 -13.41 -3.85 -3.28
CA ASP A 206 -12.95 -4.98 -2.46
C ASP A 206 -12.79 -4.60 -0.98
N PHE A 207 -12.46 -3.34 -0.69
CA PHE A 207 -12.30 -2.81 0.67
C PHE A 207 -13.01 -1.47 0.83
N CYS A 208 -13.69 -1.30 1.96
CA CYS A 208 -13.99 0.02 2.51
C CYS A 208 -12.75 0.59 3.20
N LEU A 209 -12.55 1.90 3.04
CA LEU A 209 -11.39 2.64 3.51
C LEU A 209 -11.81 3.77 4.47
N ILE A 210 -11.04 3.93 5.55
CA ILE A 210 -10.85 5.19 6.27
C ILE A 210 -9.36 5.52 6.27
N GLN A 211 -8.99 6.74 5.93
CA GLN A 211 -7.63 7.25 6.03
C GLN A 211 -7.62 8.54 6.86
N ASP A 212 -6.70 8.66 7.82
CA ASP A 212 -6.42 9.90 8.53
C ASP A 212 -4.97 10.32 8.27
N ALA A 213 -4.83 11.43 7.55
CA ALA A 213 -3.55 12.06 7.27
C ALA A 213 -3.48 13.40 8.02
N HIS A 214 -2.85 13.38 9.21
CA HIS A 214 -2.64 14.57 10.05
C HIS A 214 -3.94 15.31 10.40
N GLY A 215 -4.99 14.57 10.81
CA GLY A 215 -6.29 15.10 11.21
C GLY A 215 -7.25 15.30 10.05
N ARG A 216 -6.83 15.07 8.81
CA ARG A 216 -7.71 15.07 7.64
C ARG A 216 -8.18 13.65 7.38
N VAL A 217 -9.41 13.39 7.79
CA VAL A 217 -10.06 12.08 7.60
C VAL A 217 -10.74 12.03 6.24
N SER A 218 -10.48 10.96 5.50
CA SER A 218 -11.14 10.63 4.24
C SER A 218 -11.68 9.21 4.27
N LYS A 219 -12.78 8.98 3.53
CA LYS A 219 -13.48 7.69 3.49
C LYS A 219 -13.75 7.34 2.04
N GLY A 220 -13.72 6.05 1.73
CA GLY A 220 -13.91 5.59 0.36
C GLY A 220 -13.91 4.08 0.23
N CYS A 221 -13.70 3.62 -0.99
CA CYS A 221 -13.51 2.22 -1.32
C CYS A 221 -12.26 2.03 -2.19
N ILE A 222 -11.76 0.80 -2.20
CA ILE A 222 -10.61 0.38 -2.99
C ILE A 222 -10.95 -0.92 -3.71
N SER A 223 -10.78 -0.95 -5.02
CA SER A 223 -10.79 -2.19 -5.82
C SER A 223 -9.38 -2.52 -6.30
N LEU A 224 -9.06 -3.81 -6.40
CA LEU A 224 -7.70 -4.30 -6.53
C LEU A 224 -7.52 -5.16 -7.79
N ASN A 225 -6.37 -4.98 -8.42
CA ASN A 225 -5.80 -5.99 -9.31
C ASN A 225 -4.33 -6.22 -8.91
N GLU A 226 -4.12 -7.21 -8.05
CA GLU A 226 -2.81 -7.57 -7.49
C GLU A 226 -2.31 -8.93 -8.00
N ARG A 227 -2.86 -9.47 -9.10
CA ARG A 227 -2.53 -10.83 -9.59
C ARG A 227 -1.04 -11.07 -9.82
N ASN A 228 -0.30 -10.00 -10.14
CA ASN A 228 1.13 -10.03 -10.40
C ASN A 228 1.99 -9.53 -9.22
N SER A 229 1.37 -9.15 -8.10
CA SER A 229 2.09 -8.68 -6.92
C SER A 229 2.54 -9.83 -6.04
N TRP A 230 3.70 -9.68 -5.39
CA TRP A 230 4.17 -10.60 -4.36
C TRP A 230 3.56 -10.32 -2.98
N SER A 231 2.80 -9.23 -2.85
CA SER A 231 2.13 -8.84 -1.62
C SER A 231 0.74 -8.32 -1.93
N HIS A 232 -0.15 -8.53 -0.96
CA HIS A 232 -1.56 -8.24 -1.15
C HIS A 232 -2.09 -7.34 -0.05
N LEU A 233 -2.98 -6.45 -0.43
CA LEU A 233 -3.75 -5.66 0.50
C LEU A 233 -4.61 -6.58 1.37
N LYS A 234 -4.66 -6.28 2.66
CA LYS A 234 -5.40 -7.09 3.63
C LYS A 234 -6.22 -6.18 4.52
N SER A 235 -7.39 -6.68 4.92
CA SER A 235 -8.19 -6.10 5.98
C SER A 235 -7.33 -5.89 7.22
N GLY A 236 -7.41 -4.71 7.82
CA GLY A 236 -6.48 -4.36 8.87
C GLY A 236 -6.44 -2.88 9.21
N HIS A 237 -5.78 -2.61 10.32
CA HIS A 237 -5.28 -1.29 10.66
C HIS A 237 -3.81 -1.22 10.24
N ARG A 238 -3.47 -0.15 9.52
CA ARG A 238 -2.12 0.16 9.04
C ARG A 238 -1.76 1.57 9.49
N ARG A 239 -0.47 1.75 9.78
CA ARG A 239 0.11 3.07 10.03
C ARG A 239 1.37 3.20 9.22
N ILE A 240 1.40 4.17 8.32
CA ILE A 240 2.47 4.35 7.35
C ILE A 240 2.91 5.80 7.42
N LEU A 241 4.05 6.05 8.05
CA LEU A 241 4.64 7.40 8.15
C LEU A 241 3.69 8.48 8.72
N GLY A 242 2.91 8.11 9.73
CA GLY A 242 1.96 9.02 10.38
C GLY A 242 0.59 9.11 9.70
N VAL A 243 0.38 8.39 8.59
CA VAL A 243 -0.95 8.18 8.00
C VAL A 243 -1.57 6.93 8.63
N GLU A 244 -2.74 7.09 9.25
CA GLU A 244 -3.55 5.98 9.76
C GLU A 244 -4.50 5.49 8.67
N GLN A 245 -4.64 4.18 8.52
CA GLN A 245 -5.55 3.58 7.55
C GLN A 245 -6.28 2.38 8.16
N TRP A 246 -7.59 2.30 7.91
CA TRP A 246 -8.42 1.15 8.22
C TRP A 246 -9.02 0.60 6.94
N LEU A 247 -8.81 -0.69 6.70
CA LEU A 247 -9.34 -1.45 5.59
C LEU A 247 -10.23 -2.56 6.12
N CYS A 248 -11.46 -2.64 5.62
CA CYS A 248 -12.41 -3.67 6.01
C CYS A 248 -13.34 -4.01 4.84
N GLN A 249 -13.96 -5.19 4.86
CA GLN A 249 -14.71 -5.72 3.70
C GLN A 249 -16.21 -5.86 3.96
N ALA A 250 -16.64 -5.71 5.23
CA ALA A 250 -18.06 -5.75 5.55
C ALA A 250 -18.77 -4.51 5.01
N HIS A 251 -19.99 -4.67 4.52
CA HIS A 251 -20.79 -3.58 3.96
C HIS A 251 -20.86 -2.37 4.93
N LEU A 252 -20.52 -1.18 4.41
CA LEU A 252 -20.49 0.10 5.14
C LEU A 252 -19.68 0.05 6.45
N CYS A 253 -18.65 -0.78 6.53
CA CYS A 253 -17.82 -0.88 7.74
C CYS A 253 -16.98 0.38 8.00
N ASN A 254 -16.82 1.26 7.01
CA ASN A 254 -16.14 2.56 7.13
C ASN A 254 -17.10 3.73 7.49
N PHE A 255 -18.36 3.44 7.86
CA PHE A 255 -19.32 4.48 8.26
C PHE A 255 -18.76 5.38 9.38
N ASP A 256 -18.09 4.79 10.36
CA ASP A 256 -17.31 5.49 11.38
C ASP A 256 -16.07 4.67 11.79
N THR A 257 -15.14 5.32 12.51
CA THR A 257 -13.87 4.70 12.90
C THR A 257 -14.06 3.56 13.91
N GLU A 258 -15.06 3.62 14.79
CA GLU A 258 -15.33 2.56 15.77
C GLU A 258 -15.79 1.27 15.09
N ARG A 259 -16.70 1.40 14.13
CA ARG A 259 -17.18 0.30 13.29
C ARG A 259 -16.05 -0.31 12.47
N ALA A 260 -15.19 0.51 11.88
CA ALA A 260 -14.02 0.04 11.15
C ALA A 260 -13.08 -0.73 12.07
N MET A 261 -12.78 -0.20 13.27
CA MET A 261 -11.96 -0.89 14.27
C MET A 261 -12.57 -2.21 14.72
N LYS A 262 -13.89 -2.26 14.97
CA LYS A 262 -14.59 -3.49 15.35
C LYS A 262 -14.52 -4.54 14.23
N SER A 263 -14.72 -4.12 12.98
CA SER A 263 -14.63 -5.00 11.80
C SER A 263 -13.22 -5.59 11.66
N VAL A 264 -12.19 -4.75 11.77
CA VAL A 264 -10.78 -5.18 11.74
C VAL A 264 -10.45 -6.16 12.87
N ARG A 265 -10.97 -5.95 14.09
CA ARG A 265 -10.73 -6.85 15.24
C ARG A 265 -11.44 -8.19 15.09
N SER A 266 -12.69 -8.19 14.63
CA SER A 266 -13.48 -9.42 14.42
C SER A 266 -12.79 -10.38 13.45
N MET A 267 -12.21 -9.86 12.37
CA MET A 267 -11.46 -10.66 11.40
C MET A 267 -10.17 -11.26 11.97
N ARG A 268 -9.53 -10.63 12.96
CA ARG A 268 -8.37 -11.21 13.67
C ARG A 268 -8.78 -12.38 14.57
N ALA A 269 -9.95 -12.31 15.20
CA ALA A 269 -10.46 -13.37 16.07
C ALA A 269 -10.95 -14.61 15.28
N GLY A 270 -11.42 -14.43 14.04
CA GLY A 270 -11.85 -15.53 13.18
C GLY A 270 -10.72 -16.45 12.70
N LYS A 271 -9.47 -15.98 12.68
CA LYS A 271 -8.31 -16.79 12.26
C LYS A 271 -7.76 -17.74 13.34
N THR A 272 -8.21 -17.63 14.58
CA THR A 272 -7.75 -18.49 15.68
C THR A 272 -8.60 -19.74 15.93
N ASN A 273 -9.63 -20.02 15.13
CA ASN A 273 -10.59 -21.11 15.44
C ASN A 273 -10.78 -22.18 14.34
N SER A 274 -9.91 -22.27 13.34
CA SER A 274 -9.99 -23.30 12.27
C SER A 274 -9.08 -24.53 12.52
N GLY A 275 -8.50 -24.68 13.72
CA GLY A 275 -7.52 -25.72 14.03
C GLY A 275 -8.01 -26.86 14.93
N ASN A 276 -9.22 -26.80 15.50
CA ASN A 276 -9.64 -27.73 16.56
C ASN A 276 -10.84 -28.63 16.25
N VAL A 277 -11.41 -28.58 15.04
CA VAL A 277 -12.54 -29.46 14.69
C VAL A 277 -12.09 -30.88 14.31
N TRP A 278 -10.86 -31.05 13.83
CA TRP A 278 -10.35 -32.38 13.46
C TRP A 278 -9.96 -33.26 14.67
N ASN A 279 -9.57 -32.66 15.81
CA ASN A 279 -9.20 -33.44 16.99
C ASN A 279 -10.41 -34.03 17.72
N LEU A 280 -11.60 -33.42 17.65
CA LEU A 280 -12.80 -33.98 18.28
C LEU A 280 -13.38 -35.19 17.53
N MET A 281 -13.27 -35.20 16.19
CA MET A 281 -13.70 -36.33 15.36
C MET A 281 -12.82 -37.59 15.55
N VAL A 282 -11.50 -37.42 15.74
CA VAL A 282 -10.59 -38.57 15.92
C VAL A 282 -10.78 -39.23 17.29
N THR A 283 -11.03 -38.47 18.36
CA THR A 283 -11.36 -39.07 19.68
C THR A 283 -12.69 -39.81 19.72
N PHE A 284 -13.70 -39.38 18.95
CA PHE A 284 -14.99 -40.07 18.91
C PHE A 284 -14.91 -41.42 18.18
N ILE A 285 -14.09 -41.52 17.12
CA ILE A 285 -13.89 -42.79 16.40
C ILE A 285 -13.08 -43.79 17.23
N ILE A 286 -12.08 -43.33 18.00
CA ILE A 286 -11.28 -44.22 18.87
C ILE A 286 -12.13 -44.77 20.02
N MET A 287 -13.04 -43.97 20.60
CA MET A 287 -13.93 -44.48 21.66
C MET A 287 -14.99 -45.46 21.16
N LEU A 288 -15.46 -45.34 19.91
CA LEU A 288 -16.41 -46.30 19.33
C LEU A 288 -15.77 -47.64 18.93
N LEU A 289 -14.48 -47.66 18.61
CA LEU A 289 -13.75 -48.89 18.31
C LEU A 289 -13.28 -49.64 19.57
N ALA A 290 -13.12 -48.94 20.70
CA ALA A 290 -12.74 -49.55 21.98
C ALA A 290 -13.90 -50.24 22.72
N SER A 291 -15.16 -50.03 22.30
CA SER A 291 -16.34 -50.70 22.85
C SER A 291 -16.75 -51.97 22.09
N SER A 292 -15.92 -52.42 21.14
CA SER A 292 -16.20 -53.59 20.28
C SER A 292 -15.16 -54.72 20.40
N PHE A 293 -14.37 -54.75 21.47
CA PHE A 293 -13.48 -55.86 21.83
C PHE A 293 -13.69 -56.27 23.29
#